data_AF-A0A4R4ZN07-F1
#
_entry.id   AF-A0A4R4ZN07-F1
#
_cell.length_a   1.000
_cell.length_b   1.000
_cell.length_c   1.000
_cell.angle_alpha   90.00
_cell.angle_beta   90.00
_cell.angle_gamma   90.00
#
_symmetry.space_group_name_H-M   'P 1'
#
loop_
_entity.id
_entity.type
_entity.pdbx_description
1 polymer ?
#
loop_
_entity_poly.entity_id
_entity_poly.type
_entity_poly.pdbx_seq_one_letter_code
_entity_poly.pdbx_strand_id
1 'polypeptide(L)'
;MCPVTTPADRQARHEGWKRADHAREYRLTHWDYDADQIDGFDYDIGAVLVQGTTVTGEAELTVMLQAWNLRPDQFLYPWQTDDPT
;
A
#
# COMPACT_ATOMS: atom_id res chain seq x y z
N MET A 1 -1.74 -1.46 1.06
CA MET A 1 -0.96 -0.85 -0.05
C MET A 1 0.50 -0.86 0.37
N CYS A 2 1.41 -1.28 -0.50
CA CYS A 2 2.84 -1.28 -0.18
C CYS A 2 3.63 -0.65 -1.33
N PRO A 3 4.63 0.23 -1.05
CA PRO A 3 5.55 0.69 -2.08
C PRO A 3 6.40 -0.48 -2.59
N VAL A 4 6.69 -0.51 -3.89
CA VAL A 4 7.63 -1.48 -4.46
C VAL A 4 9.03 -1.09 -4.00
N THR A 5 9.72 -2.03 -3.35
CA THR A 5 11.08 -1.80 -2.83
C THR A 5 12.13 -2.10 -3.90
N THR A 6 13.03 -1.14 -4.10
CA THR A 6 14.14 -1.18 -5.05
C THR A 6 15.49 -1.18 -4.32
N PRO A 7 16.61 -1.51 -4.98
CA PRO A 7 17.94 -1.36 -4.39
C PRO A 7 18.24 0.06 -3.90
N ALA A 8 17.71 1.08 -4.56
CA ALA A 8 17.88 2.47 -4.15
C ALA A 8 17.18 2.77 -2.81
N ASP A 9 16.07 2.09 -2.49
CA ASP A 9 15.40 2.23 -1.20
C ASP A 9 16.24 1.65 -0.06
N ARG A 10 16.93 0.53 -0.30
CA ARG A 10 17.90 -0.02 0.64
C ARG A 10 19.08 0.94 0.88
N GLN A 11 19.58 1.58 -0.18
CA GLN A 11 20.68 2.53 -0.07
C GLN A 11 20.27 3.75 0.75
N ALA A 12 19.13 4.36 0.43
CA ALA A 12 18.62 5.52 1.15
C ALA A 12 18.44 5.21 2.65
N ARG A 13 17.88 4.03 2.98
CA ARG A 13 17.77 3.55 4.36
C ARG A 13 19.13 3.40 5.04
N HIS A 14 20.12 2.81 4.36
CA HIS A 14 21.48 2.67 4.90
C HIS A 14 22.12 4.04 5.17
N GLU A 15 21.90 5.00 4.28
CA GLU A 15 22.48 6.33 4.36
C GLU A 15 21.66 7.30 5.24
N GLY A 16 20.54 6.85 5.81
CA GLY A 16 19.72 7.63 6.75
C GLY A 16 18.87 8.73 6.12
N TRP A 17 18.61 8.66 4.81
CA TRP A 17 17.76 9.63 4.10
C TRP A 17 16.62 8.93 3.33
N LYS A 18 15.59 9.69 2.98
CA LYS A 18 14.43 9.20 2.22
C LYS A 18 14.63 9.50 0.72
N ARG A 19 14.20 8.59 -0.14
CA ARG A 19 14.11 8.89 -1.58
C ARG A 19 12.94 9.86 -1.80
N ALA A 20 13.21 10.99 -2.46
CA ALA A 20 12.21 11.95 -2.92
C ALA A 20 11.67 11.61 -4.33
N ASP A 21 11.77 10.34 -4.74
CA ASP A 21 11.36 9.93 -6.08
C ASP A 21 9.84 9.89 -6.19
N HIS A 22 9.28 10.86 -6.92
CA HIS A 22 7.84 10.99 -7.15
C HIS A 22 7.28 9.92 -8.10
N ALA A 23 8.12 9.17 -8.81
CA ALA A 23 7.73 8.11 -9.74
C ALA A 23 7.74 6.71 -9.09
N ARG A 24 7.51 6.62 -7.78
CA ARG A 24 7.56 5.34 -7.05
C ARG A 24 6.40 4.44 -7.44
N GLU A 25 6.66 3.16 -7.66
CA GLU A 25 5.60 2.18 -7.90
C GLU A 25 4.94 1.73 -6.59
N TYR A 26 3.63 1.52 -6.62
CA TYR A 26 2.83 1.05 -5.50
C TYR A 26 2.02 -0.17 -5.92
N ARG A 27 2.02 -1.19 -5.05
CA ARG A 27 1.11 -2.33 -5.18
C ARG A 27 -0.12 -2.11 -4.30
N LEU A 28 -1.28 -2.07 -4.92
CA LEU A 28 -2.58 -2.09 -4.24
C LEU A 28 -3.16 -3.50 -4.32
N THR A 29 -3.69 -3.96 -3.19
CA THR A 29 -4.39 -5.24 -3.06
C THR A 29 -5.63 -5.01 -2.22
N HIS A 30 -6.79 -5.38 -2.75
CA HIS A 30 -8.07 -5.38 -2.06
C HIS A 30 -8.36 -6.81 -1.58
N TRP A 31 -8.55 -6.96 -0.28
CA TRP A 31 -8.85 -8.22 0.37
C TRP A 31 -10.25 -8.11 0.98
N ASP A 32 -11.10 -9.08 0.70
CA ASP A 32 -12.37 -9.26 1.39
C ASP A 32 -12.22 -10.36 2.43
N TYR A 33 -13.00 -10.23 3.50
CA TYR A 33 -13.07 -11.20 4.57
C TYR A 33 -14.42 -11.89 4.55
N ASP A 34 -14.43 -13.20 4.73
CA ASP A 34 -15.65 -13.92 5.04
C ASP A 34 -16.13 -13.51 6.45
N ALA A 35 -17.25 -12.79 6.52
CA ALA A 35 -17.80 -12.25 7.76
C ALA A 35 -18.11 -13.33 8.81
N ASP A 36 -18.37 -14.57 8.38
CA ASP A 36 -18.64 -15.71 9.25
C ASP A 36 -17.35 -16.34 9.82
N GLN A 37 -16.18 -15.95 9.30
CA GLN A 37 -14.85 -16.38 9.76
C GLN A 37 -14.11 -15.31 10.56
N ILE A 38 -14.72 -14.13 10.74
CA ILE A 38 -14.21 -13.07 11.63
C ILE A 38 -14.61 -13.39 13.08
N ASP A 39 -14.22 -14.55 13.59
CA ASP A 39 -14.33 -14.88 15.01
C ASP A 39 -12.93 -15.21 15.58
N GLY A 40 -12.50 -14.46 16.59
CA GLY A 40 -11.17 -14.57 17.20
C GLY A 40 -10.16 -13.47 16.79
N PHE A 41 -8.88 -13.68 17.14
CA PHE A 41 -7.79 -12.71 16.95
C PHE A 41 -6.98 -12.91 15.65
N ASP A 42 -7.38 -13.85 14.79
CA ASP A 42 -6.63 -14.23 13.58
C ASP A 42 -7.27 -13.58 12.35
N TYR A 43 -6.88 -12.33 12.07
CA TYR A 43 -7.46 -11.46 11.05
C TYR A 43 -6.97 -11.77 9.62
N ASP A 44 -6.40 -12.95 9.37
CA ASP A 44 -6.01 -13.42 8.04
C ASP A 44 -6.67 -14.75 7.64
N ILE A 45 -7.35 -15.43 8.57
CA ILE A 45 -8.22 -16.57 8.25
C ILE A 45 -9.45 -16.06 7.51
N GLY A 46 -9.69 -16.60 6.31
CA GLY A 46 -10.84 -16.22 5.48
C GLY A 46 -10.61 -14.98 4.60
N ALA A 47 -9.41 -14.40 4.59
CA ALA A 47 -9.07 -13.32 3.67
C ALA A 47 -8.91 -13.85 2.23
N VAL A 48 -9.62 -13.25 1.28
CA VAL A 48 -9.49 -13.57 -0.16
C VAL A 48 -9.08 -12.31 -0.90
N LEU A 49 -8.04 -12.42 -1.74
CA LEU A 49 -7.64 -11.33 -2.63
C LEU A 49 -8.69 -11.16 -3.73
N VAL A 50 -9.40 -10.04 -3.71
CA VAL A 50 -10.47 -9.74 -4.67
C VAL A 50 -9.94 -8.96 -5.87
N GLN A 51 -8.95 -8.09 -5.64
CA GLN A 51 -8.36 -7.29 -6.71
C GLN A 51 -6.93 -6.89 -6.38
N GLY A 52 -6.07 -6.81 -7.40
CA GLY A 52 -4.71 -6.29 -7.26
C GLY A 52 -4.28 -5.47 -8.47
N THR A 53 -3.47 -4.44 -8.26
CA THR A 53 -2.88 -3.63 -9.33
C THR A 53 -1.56 -2.99 -8.89
N THR A 54 -0.76 -2.59 -9.86
CA THR A 54 0.42 -1.74 -9.67
C THR A 54 0.15 -0.38 -10.31
N VAL A 55 0.59 0.70 -9.68
CA VAL A 55 0.47 2.08 -10.17
C VAL A 55 1.76 2.84 -9.92
N THR A 56 2.03 3.86 -10.74
CA THR A 56 3.27 4.65 -10.66
C THR A 56 2.97 6.06 -10.17
N GLY A 57 3.54 6.41 -9.03
CA GLY A 57 3.44 7.73 -8.42
C GLY A 57 2.09 7.99 -7.74
N GLU A 58 2.02 9.14 -7.07
CA GLU A 58 0.88 9.55 -6.24
C GLU A 58 -0.39 9.86 -7.05
N ALA A 59 -0.23 10.41 -8.26
CA ALA A 59 -1.35 10.77 -9.12
C ALA A 59 -2.12 9.54 -9.59
N GLU A 60 -1.42 8.52 -10.12
CA GLU A 60 -2.06 7.27 -10.55
C GLU A 60 -2.65 6.50 -9.37
N LEU A 61 -1.96 6.52 -8.22
CA LEU A 61 -2.46 5.94 -6.99
C LEU A 61 -3.77 6.57 -6.53
N THR A 62 -3.88 7.90 -6.57
CA THR A 62 -5.12 8.61 -6.20
C THR A 62 -6.27 8.27 -7.14
N VAL A 63 -6.01 8.23 -8.45
CA VAL A 63 -7.00 7.83 -9.46
C VAL A 63 -7.47 6.39 -9.20
N MET A 64 -6.55 5.47 -8.88
CA MET A 64 -6.89 4.08 -8.63
C MET A 64 -7.72 3.90 -7.35
N LEU A 65 -7.38 4.61 -6.26
CA LEU A 65 -8.15 4.59 -5.02
C LEU A 65 -9.59 5.10 -5.26
N GLN A 66 -9.74 6.20 -6.00
CA GLN A 66 -11.06 6.74 -6.37
C GLN A 66 -11.85 5.75 -7.24
N ALA A 67 -11.21 5.08 -8.20
CA ALA A 67 -11.85 4.07 -9.04
C ALA A 67 -12.36 2.88 -8.21
N TRP A 68 -11.70 2.57 -7.09
CA TRP A 68 -12.13 1.53 -6.14
C TRP A 68 -13.11 2.05 -5.08
N ASN A 69 -13.56 3.31 -5.22
CA ASN A 69 -14.43 4.00 -4.28
C ASN A 69 -13.84 4.10 -2.85
N LEU A 70 -12.52 4.09 -2.75
CA LEU A 70 -11.76 4.22 -1.52
C LEU A 70 -11.35 5.68 -1.33
N ARG A 71 -11.43 6.18 -0.10
CA ARG A 71 -11.06 7.54 0.24
C ARG A 71 -9.56 7.64 0.53
N PRO A 72 -8.80 8.45 -0.22
CA PRO A 72 -7.37 8.65 0.02
C PRO A 72 -7.00 8.94 1.49
N ASP A 73 -7.80 9.79 2.15
CA ASP A 73 -7.63 10.21 3.55
C ASP A 73 -7.76 9.08 4.59
N GLN A 74 -8.28 7.91 4.20
CA GLN A 74 -8.37 6.75 5.08
C GLN A 74 -7.07 5.93 5.15
N PHE A 75 -6.10 6.22 4.28
CA PHE A 75 -4.83 5.50 4.23
C PHE A 75 -3.71 6.34 4.84
N LEU A 76 -2.88 5.69 5.66
CA LEU A 76 -1.58 6.24 6.02
C LEU A 76 -0.65 6.05 4.83
N TYR A 77 -0.24 7.15 4.21
CA TYR A 77 0.63 7.07 3.06
C TYR A 77 2.10 6.86 3.48
N PRO A 78 2.88 6.04 2.75
CA PRO A 78 4.30 5.82 3.05
C PRO A 78 5.16 7.09 2.99
N TRP A 79 4.68 8.18 2.39
CA TRP A 79 5.35 9.49 2.41
C TRP A 79 4.92 10.39 3.58
N GLN A 80 3.85 10.02 4.30
CA GLN A 80 3.38 10.67 5.52
C GLN A 80 3.94 10.01 6.79
N THR A 81 4.43 8.77 6.70
CA THR A 81 5.02 8.02 7.81
C THR A 81 6.55 7.96 7.69
N ASP A 82 7.25 7.92 8.83
CA ASP A 82 8.72 7.76 8.87
C ASP A 82 9.18 6.34 8.52
N ASP A 83 8.27 5.37 8.53
CA ASP A 83 8.51 3.98 8.15
C ASP A 83 7.81 3.62 6.83
N PRO A 84 8.54 3.07 5.83
CA PRO A 84 7.91 2.32 4.77
C PRO A 84 7.52 0.96 5.34
N THR A 85 6.23 0.77 5.63
CA THR A 85 5.66 -0.57 5.89
C THR A 85 5.89 -1.50 4.70
#